data_AF-A0AAV4U095-F1
#
_entry.id   AF-A0AAV4U095-F1
#
_cell.length_a   1.000
_cell.length_b   1.000
_cell.length_c   1.000
_cell.angle_alpha   90.00
_cell.angle_beta   90.00
_cell.angle_gamma   90.00
#
_symmetry.space_group_name_H-M   'P 1'
#
loop_
_entity.id
_entity.type
_entity.pdbx_description
1 polymer ?
#
loop_
_entity_poly.entity_id
_entity_poly.type
_entity_poly.pdbx_seq_one_letter_code
_entity_poly.pdbx_strand_id
1 'polypeptide(L)'
;MHPPDFKLENSEKVLCFHGPLLYEAKCLRSQVKEKYVKYFIHYSGWNKNWDEWVPECRVLKYNESNLEKQKELYETHKTAKNRRLSK
;
A
#
# COMPACT_ATOMS: atom_id res chain seq x y z
N MET A 1 -16.99 -5.95 14.80
CA MET A 1 -17.05 -5.52 13.39
C MET A 1 -16.54 -4.09 13.36
N HIS A 2 -15.33 -3.87 12.85
CA HIS A 2 -14.65 -2.57 12.93
C HIS A 2 -15.08 -1.68 11.76
N PRO A 3 -15.49 -0.42 12.00
CA PRO A 3 -15.64 0.55 10.92
C PRO A 3 -14.30 0.76 10.20
N PRO A 4 -14.31 1.22 8.93
CA PRO A 4 -13.08 1.56 8.23
C PRO A 4 -12.27 2.54 9.06
N ASP A 5 -10.99 2.22 9.27
CA ASP A 5 -10.11 2.95 10.19
C ASP A 5 -9.88 4.40 9.72
N PHE A 6 -10.01 4.64 8.42
CA PHE A 6 -9.95 5.98 7.82
C PHE A 6 -10.52 6.00 6.40
N LYS A 7 -10.98 7.19 5.97
CA LYS A 7 -11.37 7.45 4.59
C LYS A 7 -10.32 8.32 3.92
N LEU A 8 -9.83 7.88 2.76
CA LEU A 8 -8.88 8.65 1.94
C LEU A 8 -9.60 9.64 1.02
N GLU A 9 -8.97 10.78 0.81
CA GLU A 9 -9.39 11.76 -0.18
C GLU A 9 -8.88 11.37 -1.58
N ASN A 10 -9.58 11.89 -2.61
CA ASN A 10 -9.10 11.75 -3.98
C ASN A 10 -7.77 12.48 -4.11
N SER A 11 -6.83 11.87 -4.81
CA SER A 11 -5.46 12.32 -4.95
C SER A 11 -4.59 12.30 -3.68
N GLU A 12 -5.04 11.69 -2.58
CA GLU A 12 -4.23 11.57 -1.36
C GLU A 12 -3.02 10.64 -1.58
N LYS A 13 -1.87 11.05 -1.06
CA LYS A 13 -0.64 10.26 -1.05
C LYS A 13 -0.73 9.18 0.03
N VAL A 14 -0.40 7.94 -0.33
CA VAL A 14 -0.53 6.77 0.54
C VAL A 14 0.64 5.81 0.36
N LEU A 15 0.73 4.83 1.26
CA LEU A 15 1.57 3.65 1.08
C LEU A 15 0.66 2.45 0.79
N CYS A 16 0.97 1.67 -0.25
CA CYS A 16 0.16 0.52 -0.63
C CYS A 16 1.00 -0.75 -0.74
N PHE A 17 0.47 -1.85 -0.19
CA PHE A 17 1.10 -3.16 -0.30
C PHE A 17 0.98 -3.71 -1.72
N HIS A 18 2.12 -4.15 -2.28
CA HIS A 18 2.17 -5.03 -3.45
C HIS A 18 3.15 -6.17 -3.15
N GLY A 19 2.62 -7.39 -3.03
CA GLY A 19 3.37 -8.50 -2.45
C GLY A 19 3.77 -8.20 -0.99
N PRO A 20 4.99 -8.53 -0.56
CA PRO A 20 5.43 -8.36 0.84
C PRO A 20 5.88 -6.93 1.18
N LEU A 21 5.90 -6.00 0.22
CA LEU A 21 6.49 -4.66 0.38
C LEU A 21 5.43 -3.56 0.27
N LEU A 22 5.76 -2.42 0.89
CA LEU A 22 5.00 -1.18 0.78
C LEU A 22 5.62 -0.27 -0.29
N TYR A 23 4.78 0.28 -1.15
CA TYR A 23 5.17 1.21 -2.20
C TYR A 23 4.45 2.54 -2.02
N GLU A 24 5.11 3.62 -2.40
CA GLU A 24 4.47 4.92 -2.50
C GLU A 24 3.44 4.91 -3.62
N ALA A 25 2.24 5.42 -3.32
CA ALA A 25 1.14 5.42 -4.25
C ALA A 25 0.20 6.62 -4.02
N LYS A 26 -0.77 6.77 -4.91
CA LYS A 26 -1.80 7.80 -4.86
C LYS A 26 -3.18 7.15 -4.93
N CYS A 27 -4.07 7.54 -4.01
CA CYS A 27 -5.48 7.18 -4.08
C CYS A 27 -6.14 8.01 -5.18
N LEU A 28 -6.57 7.39 -6.27
CA LEU A 28 -7.27 8.10 -7.34
C LEU A 28 -8.78 8.18 -7.08
N ARG A 29 -9.37 7.13 -6.52
CA ARG A 29 -10.80 7.02 -6.22
C ARG A 29 -11.03 6.17 -4.98
N SER A 30 -12.10 6.46 -4.25
CA SER A 30 -12.66 5.58 -3.23
C SER A 30 -14.03 5.06 -3.66
N GLN A 31 -14.32 3.80 -3.33
CA GLN A 31 -15.62 3.19 -3.51
C GLN A 31 -16.05 2.54 -2.22
N VAL A 32 -17.22 2.92 -1.72
CA VAL A 32 -17.87 2.27 -0.57
C VAL A 32 -19.05 1.48 -1.12
N LYS A 33 -19.01 0.16 -0.96
CA LYS A 33 -20.13 -0.72 -1.28
C LYS A 33 -20.57 -1.45 -0.02
N GLU A 34 -21.76 -1.11 0.45
CA GLU A 34 -22.29 -1.57 1.73
C GLU A 34 -21.33 -1.27 2.89
N LYS A 35 -20.58 -2.29 3.33
CA LYS A 35 -19.62 -2.22 4.44
C LYS A 35 -18.16 -2.43 4.00
N TYR A 36 -17.92 -2.56 2.70
CA TYR A 36 -16.57 -2.74 2.14
C TYR A 36 -16.08 -1.46 1.48
N VAL A 37 -14.89 -1.01 1.88
CA VAL A 37 -14.19 0.11 1.26
C VAL A 37 -13.08 -0.43 0.36
N LYS A 38 -13.04 0.08 -0.87
CA LYS A 38 -11.95 -0.14 -1.82
C LYS A 38 -11.40 1.18 -2.31
N TYR A 39 -10.13 1.16 -2.65
CA TYR A 39 -9.40 2.30 -3.19
C TYR A 39 -8.82 1.95 -4.54
N PHE A 40 -8.95 2.84 -5.52
CA PHE A 40 -8.29 2.72 -6.81
C PHE A 40 -6.92 3.39 -6.69
N ILE A 41 -5.86 2.60 -6.77
CA ILE A 41 -4.50 3.00 -6.44
C ILE A 41 -3.66 3.12 -7.72
N HIS A 42 -2.89 4.20 -7.79
CA HIS A 42 -1.81 4.37 -8.77
C HIS A 42 -0.45 4.37 -8.05
N TYR A 43 0.43 3.45 -8.40
CA TYR A 43 1.76 3.33 -7.80
C TYR A 43 2.74 4.35 -8.41
N SER A 44 3.46 5.06 -7.55
CA SER A 44 4.39 6.12 -7.97
C SER A 44 5.53 5.52 -8.80
N GLY A 45 5.72 6.03 -10.03
CA GLY A 45 6.74 5.57 -10.96
C GLY A 45 6.41 4.27 -11.71
N TRP A 46 5.21 3.71 -11.54
CA TRP A 46 4.76 2.50 -12.24
C TRP A 46 3.88 2.87 -13.44
N ASN A 47 3.77 1.96 -14.41
CA ASN A 47 2.86 2.15 -15.55
C ASN A 47 1.39 2.08 -15.11
N LYS A 48 0.52 2.91 -15.68
CA LYS A 48 -0.94 2.93 -15.41
C LYS A 48 -1.65 1.58 -15.56
N ASN A 49 -1.08 0.65 -16.31
CA ASN A 49 -1.63 -0.71 -16.46
C ASN A 49 -1.58 -1.51 -15.15
N TRP A 50 -0.83 -1.04 -14.15
CA TRP A 50 -0.79 -1.58 -12.80
C TRP A 50 -1.81 -0.93 -11.85
N ASP A 51 -2.55 0.09 -12.31
CA ASP A 51 -3.59 0.70 -11.49
C ASP A 51 -4.68 -0.33 -11.18
N GLU A 52 -5.02 -0.46 -9.89
CA GLU A 52 -5.91 -1.52 -9.42
C GLU A 52 -6.81 -1.06 -8.29
N TRP A 53 -7.94 -1.75 -8.12
CA TRP A 53 -8.79 -1.62 -6.94
C TRP A 53 -8.28 -2.54 -5.83
N VAL A 54 -7.91 -1.97 -4.70
CA VAL A 54 -7.43 -2.72 -3.52
C VAL A 54 -8.38 -2.55 -2.34
N PRO A 55 -8.50 -3.55 -1.46
CA PRO A 55 -9.17 -3.39 -0.17
C PRO A 55 -8.41 -2.43 0.74
N GLU A 56 -9.12 -1.82 1.70
CA GLU A 56 -8.55 -0.91 2.71
C GLU A 56 -7.32 -1.48 3.44
N CYS A 57 -7.31 -2.77 3.77
CA CYS A 57 -6.19 -3.40 4.49
C CYS A 57 -4.85 -3.39 3.74
N ARG A 58 -4.85 -3.13 2.42
CA ARG A 58 -3.63 -2.96 1.62
C ARG A 58 -3.09 -1.53 1.63
N VAL A 59 -3.81 -0.57 2.20
CA VAL A 59 -3.46 0.85 2.13
C VAL A 59 -3.18 1.38 3.53
N LEU A 60 -2.11 2.15 3.64
CA LEU A 60 -1.71 2.84 4.86
C LEU A 60 -1.59 4.34 4.58
N LYS A 61 -1.90 5.16 5.58
CA LYS A 61 -1.67 6.60 5.50
C LYS A 61 -0.19 6.89 5.29
N TYR A 62 0.12 7.91 4.50
CA TYR A 62 1.48 8.41 4.38
C TYR A 62 1.84 9.21 5.64
N ASN A 63 2.49 8.55 6.60
CA ASN A 63 2.96 9.14 7.85
C ASN A 63 4.28 8.49 8.29
N GLU A 64 4.93 9.06 9.31
CA GLU A 64 6.26 8.63 9.77
C GLU A 64 6.30 7.16 10.20
N SER A 65 5.32 6.71 10.99
CA SER A 65 5.25 5.32 11.46
C SER A 65 5.14 4.31 10.30
N ASN A 66 4.32 4.61 9.29
CA ASN A 66 4.16 3.72 8.14
C ASN A 66 5.37 3.79 7.19
N LEU A 67 6.08 4.91 7.13
CA LEU A 67 7.36 5.04 6.39
C LEU A 67 8.46 4.21 7.06
N GLU A 68 8.52 4.21 8.38
CA GLU A 68 9.44 3.33 9.12
C GLU A 68 9.14 1.86 8.85
N LYS A 69 7.86 1.47 8.87
CA LYS A 69 7.41 0.12 8.48
C LYS A 69 7.81 -0.23 7.04
N GLN A 70 7.67 0.69 6.09
CA GLN A 70 8.13 0.46 4.72
C GLN A 70 9.62 0.15 4.67
N LYS A 71 10.44 0.93 5.39
CA LYS A 71 11.90 0.73 5.46
C LYS A 71 12.24 -0.63 6.08
N GLU A 72 11.61 -0.99 7.20
CA GLU A 72 11.81 -2.27 7.87
C GLU A 72 11.49 -3.46 6.95
N LEU A 73 10.34 -3.41 6.27
CA LEU A 73 9.92 -4.45 5.32
C LEU A 73 10.91 -4.60 4.16
N TYR A 74 11.42 -3.49 3.64
CA TYR A 74 12.40 -3.49 2.56
C TYR A 74 13.73 -4.14 3.00
N GLU A 75 14.28 -3.73 4.13
CA GLU A 75 15.55 -4.28 4.66
C GLU A 75 15.42 -5.76 5.04
N THR A 76 14.29 -6.14 5.66
CA THR A 76 14.00 -7.54 6.00
C THR A 76 13.94 -8.41 4.74
N HIS A 77 13.22 -7.95 3.71
CA HIS A 77 13.09 -8.70 2.46
C HIS A 77 14.41 -8.80 1.69
N LYS A 78 15.21 -7.72 1.67
CA LYS A 78 16.55 -7.70 1.06
C LYS A 78 17.49 -8.70 1.75
N THR A 79 17.50 -8.70 3.09
CA THR A 79 18.33 -9.62 3.88
C THR A 79 17.92 -11.08 3.67
N ALA A 80 16.61 -11.36 3.69
CA ALA A 80 16.09 -12.71 3.42
C ALA A 80 16.45 -13.21 2.02
N LYS A 81 16.40 -12.32 1.00
CA LYS A 81 16.82 -12.65 -0.37
C LYS A 81 18.30 -12.99 -0.44
N ASN A 82 19.17 -12.20 0.20
CA ASN A 82 20.61 -12.44 0.23
C ASN A 82 20.96 -13.80 0.87
N ARG A 83 20.28 -14.17 1.97
CA ARG A 83 20.48 -15.48 2.62
C ARG A 83 20.06 -16.68 1.76
N ARG A 84 19.09 -16.48 0.85
CA ARG A 84 18.65 -17.53 -0.09
C ARG A 84 19.59 -17.68 -1.27
N LEU A 85 20.26 -16.61 -1.68
CA LEU A 85 21.23 -16.59 -2.78
C LEU A 85 22.61 -17.12 -2.37
N SER A 86 22.94 -17.08 -1.09
CA SER A 86 24.22 -17.55 -0.54
C SER A 86 24.22 -19.04 -0.14
N LYS A 87 23.26 -19.82 -0.62
CA LYS A 87 23.16 -21.28 -0.41
C LYS A 87 23.13 -21.96 -1.77
#